data_AF-A0A4Q0NZI3-F1
#
_entry.id   AF-A0A4Q0NZI3-F1
#
_cell.length_a   1.000
_cell.length_b   1.000
_cell.length_c   1.000
_cell.angle_alpha   90.00
_cell.angle_beta   90.00
_cell.angle_gamma   90.00
#
_symmetry.space_group_name_H-M   'P 1'
#
loop_
_entity.id
_entity.type
_entity.pdbx_description
1 polymer ?
#
loop_
_entity_poly.entity_id
_entity_poly.type
_entity_poly.pdbx_seq_one_letter_code
_entity_poly.pdbx_strand_id
1 'polypeptide(L)'
;MQEQIVLQRIIHGDEEAFRFFFKTNYASLFSYIISLTFDKDEAEDLTQQAFIKLWTNRAKIDISKSTKSYLFTIGYNLFLDSQKKLKNQRNYIQELQHNAIIDEINNEEILHDKILELRKAIDLLPEKCKTILLLNKVDGLKYQEIAEKLDISVKTVESQMRIAFQKIRETFKNDKIILWLLFNSNLFKQVT
;
A
#
# COMPACT_ATOMS: atom_id res chain seq x y z
N MET A 1 42.64 -11.39 16.54
CA MET A 1 43.35 -12.70 16.59
C MET A 1 42.39 -13.85 16.94
N GLN A 2 41.59 -13.78 18.01
CA GLN A 2 40.61 -14.83 18.35
C GLN A 2 39.40 -14.93 17.40
N GLU A 3 38.85 -13.80 16.93
CA GLU A 3 37.68 -13.79 16.03
C GLU A 3 37.98 -14.46 14.68
N GLN A 4 39.11 -14.15 14.05
CA GLN A 4 39.52 -14.76 12.78
C GLN A 4 39.71 -16.28 12.87
N ILE A 5 40.18 -16.80 14.01
CA ILE A 5 40.32 -18.25 14.25
C ILE A 5 38.94 -18.91 14.31
N VAL A 6 37.98 -18.29 15.01
CA VAL A 6 36.59 -18.79 15.05
C VAL A 6 35.98 -18.79 13.65
N LEU A 7 36.22 -17.75 12.85
CA LEU A 7 35.71 -17.65 11.49
C LEU A 7 36.31 -18.68 10.54
N GLN A 8 37.63 -18.91 10.61
CA GLN A 8 38.26 -19.98 9.86
C GLN A 8 37.65 -21.34 10.21
N ARG A 9 37.41 -21.62 11.49
CA ARG A 9 36.75 -22.87 11.91
C ARG A 9 35.34 -22.98 11.35
N ILE A 10 34.55 -21.91 11.38
CA ILE A 10 33.20 -21.87 10.78
C ILE A 10 33.27 -22.16 9.27
N ILE A 11 34.21 -21.55 8.54
CA ILE A 11 34.37 -21.78 7.08
C ILE A 11 34.61 -23.27 6.78
N HIS A 12 35.39 -23.95 7.61
CA HIS A 12 35.66 -25.38 7.48
C HIS A 12 34.56 -26.29 8.05
N GLY A 13 33.43 -25.72 8.52
CA GLY A 13 32.27 -26.49 8.98
C GLY A 13 32.33 -26.92 10.44
N ASP A 14 33.12 -26.26 11.27
CA ASP A 14 33.14 -26.51 12.72
C ASP A 14 31.86 -25.97 13.39
N GLU A 15 30.98 -26.90 13.78
CA GLU A 15 29.69 -26.57 14.40
C GLU A 15 29.83 -25.93 15.78
N GLU A 16 30.87 -26.28 16.55
CA GLU A 16 31.09 -25.71 17.88
C GLU A 16 31.56 -24.26 17.79
N ALA A 17 32.42 -23.95 16.81
CA ALA A 17 32.78 -22.57 16.50
C ALA A 17 31.55 -21.74 16.08
N PHE A 18 30.66 -22.33 15.28
CA PHE A 18 29.41 -21.69 14.88
C PHE A 18 28.44 -21.51 16.06
N ARG A 19 28.29 -22.51 16.92
CA ARG A 19 27.47 -22.45 18.14
C ARG A 19 27.94 -21.34 19.08
N PHE A 20 29.25 -21.19 19.25
CA PHE A 20 29.84 -20.09 20.01
C PHE A 20 29.47 -18.75 19.37
N PHE A 21 29.71 -18.60 18.06
CA PHE A 21 29.39 -17.37 17.33
C PHE A 21 27.90 -17.00 17.39
N PHE A 22 27.00 -17.99 17.28
CA PHE A 22 25.56 -17.84 17.43
C PHE A 22 25.21 -17.28 18.81
N LYS A 23 25.65 -17.95 19.88
CA LYS A 23 25.36 -17.53 21.26
C LYS A 23 25.80 -16.10 21.55
N THR A 24 26.95 -15.69 21.01
CA THR A 24 27.50 -14.34 21.22
C THR A 24 26.77 -13.26 20.43
N ASN A 25 26.26 -13.56 19.23
CA ASN A 25 25.74 -12.54 18.32
C ASN A 25 24.21 -12.53 18.17
N TYR A 26 23.51 -13.58 18.61
CA TYR A 26 22.07 -13.72 18.45
C TYR A 26 21.31 -12.53 19.04
N ALA A 27 21.54 -12.21 20.31
CA ALA A 27 20.84 -11.11 20.98
C ALA A 27 21.05 -9.77 20.26
N SER A 28 22.27 -9.47 19.82
CA SER A 28 22.56 -8.22 19.11
C SER A 28 21.88 -8.15 17.75
N LEU A 29 21.88 -9.24 16.97
CA LEU A 29 21.18 -9.27 15.69
C LEU A 29 19.67 -9.17 15.90
N PHE A 30 19.12 -9.93 16.84
CA PHE A 30 17.69 -9.93 17.16
C PHE A 30 17.21 -8.54 17.57
N SER A 31 17.92 -7.85 18.47
CA SER A 31 17.59 -6.47 18.86
C SER A 31 17.66 -5.51 17.67
N TYR A 32 18.62 -5.69 16.77
CA TYR A 32 18.71 -4.89 15.55
C TYR A 32 17.52 -5.14 14.62
N ILE A 33 17.15 -6.39 14.35
CA ILE A 33 16.01 -6.70 13.48
C ILE A 33 14.69 -6.26 14.12
N ILE A 34 14.51 -6.42 15.44
CA ILE A 34 13.37 -5.85 16.18
C ILE A 34 13.23 -4.35 15.93
N SER A 35 14.34 -3.61 15.93
CA SER A 35 14.31 -2.16 15.69
C SER A 35 13.89 -1.79 14.26
N LEU A 36 13.92 -2.75 13.32
CA LEU A 36 13.48 -2.59 11.94
C LEU A 36 12.04 -3.04 11.73
N THR A 37 11.66 -4.21 12.25
CA THR A 37 10.34 -4.80 12.05
C THR A 37 9.28 -4.25 12.99
N PHE A 38 9.67 -3.87 14.22
CA PHE A 38 8.76 -3.64 15.35
C PHE A 38 7.82 -4.81 15.65
N ASP A 39 8.17 -6.00 15.15
CA ASP A 39 7.45 -7.26 15.31
C ASP A 39 8.43 -8.30 15.83
N LYS A 40 8.12 -8.85 17.01
CA LYS A 40 8.99 -9.80 17.70
C LYS A 40 9.09 -11.13 16.97
N ASP A 41 7.97 -11.62 16.43
CA ASP A 41 7.89 -12.94 15.80
C ASP A 41 8.57 -12.89 14.43
N GLU A 42 8.35 -11.81 13.66
CA GLU A 42 9.07 -11.59 12.40
C GLU A 42 10.57 -11.42 12.65
N ALA A 43 10.96 -10.67 13.69
CA ALA A 43 12.36 -10.49 14.00
C ALA A 43 13.06 -11.79 14.42
N GLU A 44 12.35 -12.68 15.12
CA GLU A 44 12.88 -13.97 15.52
C GLU A 44 13.14 -14.86 14.29
N ASP A 45 12.16 -14.95 13.40
CA ASP A 45 12.27 -15.70 12.14
C ASP A 45 13.41 -15.19 11.25
N LEU A 46 13.46 -13.87 11.01
CA LEU A 46 14.52 -13.25 10.20
C LEU A 46 15.91 -13.43 10.81
N THR A 47 16.02 -13.37 12.14
CA THR A 47 17.28 -13.61 12.86
C THR A 47 17.74 -15.06 12.66
N GLN A 48 16.85 -16.03 12.84
CA GLN A 48 17.16 -17.45 12.62
C GLN A 48 17.58 -17.71 11.17
N GLN A 49 16.83 -17.18 10.20
CA GLN A 49 17.15 -17.28 8.78
C GLN A 49 18.51 -16.67 8.45
N ALA A 50 18.89 -15.56 9.08
CA ALA A 50 20.20 -14.94 8.86
C ALA A 50 21.35 -15.85 9.28
N PHE A 51 21.23 -16.53 10.43
CA PHE A 51 22.23 -17.50 10.88
C PHE A 51 22.27 -18.76 10.00
N ILE A 52 21.11 -19.28 9.58
CA ILE A 52 21.03 -20.39 8.63
C ILE A 52 21.73 -20.01 7.32
N LYS A 53 21.44 -18.82 6.78
CA LYS A 53 22.04 -18.33 5.53
C LYS A 53 23.53 -18.08 5.67
N LEU A 54 23.99 -17.62 6.83
CA LEU A 54 25.42 -17.52 7.15
C LEU A 54 26.09 -18.90 7.11
N TRP A 55 25.52 -19.91 7.79
CA TRP A 55 26.05 -21.27 7.83
C TRP A 55 26.07 -21.93 6.44
N THR A 56 24.97 -21.81 5.68
CA THR A 56 24.87 -22.38 4.33
C THR A 56 25.88 -21.75 3.37
N ASN A 57 26.17 -20.46 3.54
CA ASN A 57 27.14 -19.74 2.70
C ASN A 57 28.53 -19.61 3.34
N ARG A 58 28.83 -20.38 4.40
CA ARG A 58 30.06 -20.22 5.20
C ARG A 58 31.34 -20.29 4.37
N ALA A 59 31.39 -21.14 3.35
CA ALA A 59 32.55 -21.28 2.47
C ALA A 59 32.89 -20.02 1.65
N LYS A 60 31.94 -19.08 1.51
CA LYS A 60 32.11 -17.82 0.77
C LYS A 60 32.45 -16.64 1.67
N ILE A 61 32.63 -16.86 2.98
CA ILE A 61 32.94 -15.78 3.93
C ILE A 61 34.36 -15.28 3.65
N ASP A 62 34.46 -13.98 3.42
CA ASP A 62 35.73 -13.28 3.31
C ASP A 62 36.30 -13.00 4.71
N ILE A 63 37.37 -13.72 5.07
CA ILE A 63 38.04 -13.64 6.39
C ILE A 63 38.65 -12.24 6.63
N SER A 64 38.91 -11.46 5.57
CA SER A 64 39.40 -10.09 5.69
C SER A 64 38.33 -9.10 6.20
N LYS A 65 37.05 -9.50 6.17
CA LYS A 65 35.91 -8.68 6.58
C LYS A 65 35.30 -9.17 7.89
N SER A 66 34.64 -8.27 8.61
CA SER A 66 33.92 -8.65 9.83
C SER A 66 32.72 -9.54 9.46
N THR A 67 32.72 -10.77 9.97
CA THR A 67 31.59 -11.68 9.80
C THR A 67 30.35 -11.19 10.56
N LYS A 68 30.52 -10.43 11.64
CA LYS A 68 29.41 -9.74 12.30
C LYS A 68 28.74 -8.75 11.35
N SER A 69 29.51 -7.92 10.65
CA SER A 69 28.95 -7.01 9.63
C SER A 69 28.26 -7.78 8.50
N TYR A 70 28.83 -8.90 8.06
CA TYR A 70 28.21 -9.76 7.06
C TYR A 70 26.87 -10.35 7.53
N LEU A 71 26.81 -10.85 8.76
CA LEU A 71 25.58 -11.34 9.39
C LEU A 71 24.48 -10.27 9.45
N PHE A 72 24.83 -9.05 9.86
CA PHE A 72 23.88 -7.94 9.92
C PHE A 72 23.39 -7.52 8.52
N THR A 73 24.28 -7.58 7.52
CA THR A 73 23.91 -7.36 6.12
C THR A 73 22.91 -8.41 5.64
N ILE A 74 23.11 -9.68 5.99
CA ILE A 74 22.16 -10.75 5.67
C ILE A 74 20.79 -10.46 6.32
N GLY A 75 20.77 -10.14 7.61
CA GLY A 75 19.53 -9.83 8.33
C GLY A 75 18.78 -8.64 7.74
N TYR A 76 19.49 -7.55 7.40
CA TYR A 76 18.89 -6.39 6.75
C TYR A 76 18.31 -6.71 5.36
N ASN A 77 19.02 -7.50 4.56
CA ASN A 77 18.51 -7.90 3.24
C ASN A 77 17.26 -8.79 3.35
N LEU A 78 17.22 -9.71 4.32
CA LEU A 78 16.03 -10.53 4.57
C LEU A 78 14.82 -9.67 4.99
N PHE A 79 15.05 -8.64 5.80
CA PHE A 79 14.02 -7.63 6.12
C PHE A 79 13.55 -6.88 4.86
N LEU A 80 14.45 -6.40 4.00
CA LEU A 80 14.05 -5.73 2.76
C LEU A 80 13.22 -6.65 1.85
N ASP A 81 13.58 -7.93 1.78
CA ASP A 81 12.86 -8.94 1.02
C ASP A 81 11.45 -9.18 1.61
N SER A 82 11.30 -9.23 2.93
CA SER A 82 9.98 -9.37 3.59
C SER A 82 9.07 -8.18 3.29
N GLN A 83 9.62 -6.96 3.37
CA GLN A 83 8.90 -5.73 3.06
C GLN A 83 8.46 -5.64 1.60
N LYS A 84 9.31 -6.10 0.67
CA LYS A 84 8.96 -6.18 -0.76
C LYS A 84 7.82 -7.15 -1.00
N LYS A 85 7.84 -8.33 -0.35
CA LYS A 85 6.76 -9.32 -0.45
C LYS A 85 5.43 -8.76 0.04
N LEU A 86 5.42 -8.09 1.19
CA LEU A 86 4.21 -7.44 1.74
C LEU A 86 3.67 -6.35 0.81
N LYS A 87 4.55 -5.54 0.19
CA LYS A 87 4.13 -4.54 -0.80
C LYS A 87 3.48 -5.18 -2.02
N ASN A 88 4.08 -6.24 -2.55
CA ASN A 88 3.52 -6.95 -3.72
C ASN A 88 2.16 -7.58 -3.41
N GLN A 89 2.01 -8.18 -2.22
CA GLN A 89 0.72 -8.72 -1.78
C GLN A 89 -0.35 -7.64 -1.66
N ARG A 90 -0.02 -6.47 -1.09
CA ARG A 90 -0.95 -5.33 -1.04
C ARG A 90 -1.38 -4.86 -2.42
N ASN A 91 -0.45 -4.74 -3.35
CA ASN A 91 -0.74 -4.35 -4.73
C ASN A 91 -1.66 -5.37 -5.41
N TYR A 92 -1.40 -6.66 -5.22
CA TYR A 92 -2.23 -7.74 -5.76
C TYR A 92 -3.66 -7.71 -5.20
N ILE A 93 -3.82 -7.48 -3.89
CA ILE A 93 -5.15 -7.32 -3.27
C ILE A 93 -5.87 -6.10 -3.85
N GLN A 94 -5.18 -4.98 -4.07
CA GLN A 94 -5.77 -3.80 -4.69
C GLN A 94 -6.20 -4.07 -6.14
N GLU A 95 -5.40 -4.80 -6.90
CA GLU A 95 -5.73 -5.21 -8.27
C GLU A 95 -6.95 -6.13 -8.32
N LEU A 96 -7.03 -7.13 -7.43
CA LEU A 96 -8.22 -7.98 -7.30
C LEU A 96 -9.48 -7.19 -6.92
N GLN A 97 -9.36 -6.22 -6.01
CA GLN A 97 -10.49 -5.34 -5.65
C GLN A 97 -10.93 -4.46 -6.82
N HIS A 98 -9.98 -3.99 -7.64
CA HIS A 98 -10.28 -3.22 -8.84
C HIS A 98 -10.99 -4.09 -9.89
N ASN A 99 -10.49 -5.30 -10.13
CA ASN A 99 -11.08 -6.24 -11.08
C ASN A 99 -12.49 -6.67 -10.64
N ALA A 100 -12.71 -6.92 -9.34
CA ALA A 100 -14.03 -7.22 -8.81
C ALA A 100 -15.04 -6.08 -9.05
N ILE A 101 -14.61 -4.81 -8.92
CA ILE A 101 -15.45 -3.65 -9.25
C ILE A 101 -15.78 -3.62 -10.76
N ILE A 102 -14.80 -3.92 -11.62
CA ILE A 102 -15.02 -3.98 -13.08
C ILE A 102 -16.00 -5.10 -13.44
N ASP A 103 -15.87 -6.27 -12.83
CA ASP A 103 -16.76 -7.42 -13.07
C ASP A 103 -18.20 -7.11 -12.62
N GLU A 104 -18.39 -6.43 -11.48
CA GLU A 104 -19.70 -5.97 -11.02
C GLU A 104 -20.29 -4.88 -11.92
N ILE A 105 -19.47 -3.99 -12.49
CA ILE A 105 -19.91 -2.96 -13.46
C ILE A 105 -20.33 -3.59 -14.80
N ASN A 106 -19.68 -4.67 -15.22
CA ASN A 106 -20.04 -5.41 -16.43
C ASN A 106 -21.40 -6.12 -16.30
N ASN A 107 -21.96 -6.22 -15.10
CA ASN A 107 -23.35 -6.62 -14.89
C ASN A 107 -24.27 -5.40 -15.08
N GLU A 108 -24.96 -5.36 -16.23
CA GLU A 108 -25.81 -4.24 -16.64
C GLU A 108 -26.93 -3.90 -15.63
N GLU A 109 -27.49 -4.91 -14.94
CA GLU A 109 -28.54 -4.72 -13.94
C GLU A 109 -28.01 -4.01 -12.69
N ILE A 110 -26.86 -4.47 -12.18
CA ILE A 110 -26.19 -3.85 -11.02
C ILE A 110 -25.77 -2.42 -11.36
N LEU A 111 -25.19 -2.20 -12.54
CA LEU A 111 -24.79 -0.88 -12.98
C LEU A 111 -25.99 0.07 -13.08
N HIS A 112 -27.11 -0.39 -13.63
CA HIS A 112 -28.35 0.39 -13.74
C HIS A 112 -28.88 0.81 -12.37
N ASP A 113 -28.95 -0.12 -11.42
CA ASP A 113 -29.39 0.17 -10.05
C ASP A 113 -28.48 1.19 -9.36
N LYS A 114 -27.16 1.08 -9.54
CA LYS A 114 -26.18 2.02 -8.96
C LYS A 114 -26.29 3.41 -9.58
N ILE A 115 -26.58 3.50 -10.88
CA ILE A 115 -26.85 4.76 -11.56
C ILE A 115 -28.12 5.42 -10.98
N LEU A 116 -29.20 4.65 -10.76
CA LEU A 116 -30.43 5.15 -10.17
C LEU A 116 -30.24 5.62 -8.72
N GLU A 117 -29.48 4.89 -7.92
CA GLU A 117 -29.12 5.28 -6.55
C GLU A 117 -28.34 6.60 -6.53
N LEU A 118 -27.32 6.72 -7.38
CA LEU A 118 -26.53 7.94 -7.52
C LEU A 118 -27.39 9.13 -7.97
N ARG A 119 -28.31 8.92 -8.92
CA ARG A 119 -29.26 9.95 -9.38
C ARG A 119 -30.11 10.48 -8.23
N LYS A 120 -30.70 9.59 -7.43
CA LYS A 120 -31.47 9.97 -6.24
C LYS A 120 -30.65 10.79 -5.26
N ALA A 121 -29.39 10.44 -5.05
CA ALA A 121 -28.52 11.20 -4.16
C ALA A 121 -28.15 12.59 -4.71
N ILE A 122 -27.95 12.72 -6.03
CA ILE A 122 -27.74 14.01 -6.69
C ILE A 122 -28.98 14.88 -6.58
N ASP A 123 -30.17 14.30 -6.69
CA ASP A 123 -31.44 15.01 -6.51
C ASP A 123 -31.66 15.53 -5.08
N LEU A 124 -31.02 14.92 -4.08
CA LEU A 124 -31.04 15.37 -2.68
C LEU A 124 -29.99 16.45 -2.37
N LEU A 125 -29.13 16.81 -3.33
CA LEU A 125 -28.16 17.88 -3.14
C LEU A 125 -28.86 19.25 -3.11
N PRO A 126 -28.32 20.23 -2.36
CA PRO A 126 -28.76 21.60 -2.47
C PRO A 126 -28.62 22.10 -3.91
N GLU A 127 -29.60 22.86 -4.41
CA GLU A 127 -29.70 23.31 -5.81
C GLU A 127 -28.40 23.88 -6.38
N LYS A 128 -27.69 24.71 -5.61
CA LYS A 128 -26.40 25.29 -6.03
C LYS A 128 -25.31 24.23 -6.20
N CYS A 129 -25.24 23.26 -5.29
CA CYS A 129 -24.30 22.14 -5.37
C CYS A 129 -24.63 21.25 -6.57
N LYS A 130 -25.91 20.93 -6.75
CA LYS A 130 -26.41 20.09 -7.85
C LYS A 130 -26.08 20.72 -9.21
N THR A 131 -26.44 21.98 -9.39
CA THR A 131 -26.20 22.72 -10.65
C THR A 131 -24.73 22.73 -11.01
N ILE A 132 -23.85 23.09 -10.06
CA ILE A 132 -22.41 23.16 -10.29
C ILE A 132 -21.83 21.76 -10.59
N LEU A 133 -22.29 20.72 -9.90
CA LEU A 133 -21.86 19.34 -10.14
C LEU A 133 -22.22 18.88 -11.55
N LEU A 134 -23.45 19.14 -12.01
CA LEU A 134 -23.93 18.75 -13.34
C LEU A 134 -23.17 19.51 -14.45
N LEU A 135 -22.97 20.82 -14.30
CA LEU A 135 -22.17 21.60 -15.25
C LEU A 135 -20.74 21.06 -15.38
N ASN A 136 -20.15 20.59 -14.29
CA ASN A 136 -18.80 20.03 -14.33
C ASN A 136 -18.76 18.60 -14.89
N LYS A 137 -19.66 17.72 -14.43
CA LYS A 137 -19.57 16.28 -14.70
C LYS A 137 -20.32 15.82 -15.94
N VAL A 138 -21.40 16.51 -16.29
CA VAL A 138 -22.23 16.20 -17.46
C VAL A 138 -21.83 17.07 -18.63
N ASP A 139 -21.81 18.39 -18.43
CA ASP A 139 -21.48 19.35 -19.49
C ASP A 139 -19.96 19.48 -19.72
N GLY A 140 -19.14 18.99 -18.78
CA GLY A 140 -17.68 19.00 -18.91
C GLY A 140 -17.03 20.37 -18.71
N LEU A 141 -17.75 21.35 -18.17
CA LEU A 141 -17.24 22.70 -17.96
C LEU A 141 -16.16 22.72 -16.88
N LYS A 142 -15.11 23.50 -17.13
CA LYS A 142 -14.06 23.81 -16.15
C LYS A 142 -14.60 24.78 -15.12
N TYR A 143 -13.97 24.81 -13.94
CA TYR A 143 -14.43 25.65 -12.84
C TYR A 143 -14.45 27.16 -13.19
N GLN A 144 -13.54 27.61 -14.05
CA GLN A 144 -13.54 29.00 -14.56
C GLN A 144 -14.78 29.28 -15.42
N GLU A 145 -15.11 28.39 -16.35
CA GLU A 145 -16.29 28.53 -17.23
C GLU A 145 -17.59 28.49 -16.41
N ILE A 146 -17.65 27.67 -15.36
CA ILE A 146 -18.80 27.63 -14.44
C ILE A 146 -18.91 28.93 -13.64
N ALA A 147 -17.78 29.44 -13.14
CA ALA A 147 -17.73 30.68 -12.37
C ALA A 147 -18.25 31.87 -13.21
N GLU A 148 -17.79 31.98 -14.46
CA GLU A 148 -18.25 32.99 -15.41
C GLU A 148 -19.73 32.80 -15.76
N LYS A 149 -20.16 31.56 -16.05
CA LYS A 149 -21.55 31.24 -16.43
C LYS A 149 -22.57 31.56 -15.33
N LEU A 150 -22.18 31.40 -14.06
CA LEU A 150 -23.05 31.60 -12.91
C LEU A 150 -22.83 32.93 -12.19
N ASP A 151 -21.92 33.78 -12.68
CA ASP A 151 -21.50 35.05 -12.06
C ASP A 151 -21.11 34.88 -10.58
N ILE A 152 -20.23 33.91 -10.31
CA ILE A 152 -19.71 33.61 -8.96
C ILE A 152 -18.19 33.47 -8.99
N SER A 153 -17.54 33.50 -7.83
CA SER A 153 -16.11 33.24 -7.75
C SER A 153 -15.76 31.76 -8.00
N VAL A 154 -14.59 31.49 -8.57
CA VAL A 154 -14.05 30.11 -8.70
C VAL A 154 -13.96 29.41 -7.34
N LYS A 155 -13.62 30.15 -6.26
CA LYS A 155 -13.62 29.61 -4.89
C LYS A 155 -15.02 29.13 -4.45
N THR A 156 -16.07 29.80 -4.90
CA THR A 156 -17.46 29.38 -4.66
C THR A 156 -17.73 28.06 -5.38
N VAL A 157 -17.31 27.92 -6.64
CA VAL A 157 -17.42 26.67 -7.41
C VAL A 157 -16.71 25.52 -6.69
N GLU A 158 -15.47 25.71 -6.26
CA GLU A 158 -14.70 24.71 -5.52
C GLU A 158 -15.39 24.28 -4.21
N SER A 159 -15.89 25.27 -3.44
CA SER A 159 -16.60 25.02 -2.18
C SER A 159 -17.89 24.21 -2.40
N GLN A 160 -18.69 24.58 -3.41
CA GLN A 160 -19.93 23.88 -3.74
C GLN A 160 -19.65 22.47 -4.26
N MET A 161 -18.61 22.26 -5.08
CA MET A 161 -18.17 20.94 -5.51
C MET A 161 -17.73 20.08 -4.32
N ARG A 162 -16.98 20.65 -3.37
CA ARG A 162 -16.57 19.95 -2.15
C ARG A 162 -17.78 19.50 -1.33
N ILE A 163 -18.78 20.36 -1.16
CA ILE A 163 -20.02 20.03 -0.44
C ILE A 163 -20.78 18.92 -1.16
N ALA A 164 -20.90 19.00 -2.50
CA ALA A 164 -21.56 17.98 -3.32
C ALA A 164 -20.91 16.59 -3.13
N PHE A 165 -19.58 16.51 -3.30
CA PHE A 165 -18.85 15.26 -3.14
C PHE A 165 -18.89 14.72 -1.72
N GLN A 166 -18.81 15.60 -0.71
CA GLN A 166 -18.89 15.18 0.68
C GLN A 166 -20.24 14.53 0.99
N LYS A 167 -21.35 15.14 0.56
CA LYS A 167 -22.69 14.59 0.76
C LYS A 167 -22.85 13.23 0.08
N ILE A 168 -22.47 13.11 -1.19
CA ILE A 168 -22.57 11.82 -1.91
C ILE A 168 -21.70 10.76 -1.24
N ARG A 169 -20.48 11.10 -0.82
CA ARG A 169 -19.57 10.16 -0.14
C ARG A 169 -20.09 9.74 1.24
N GLU A 170 -20.76 10.62 1.97
CA GLU A 170 -21.39 10.29 3.26
C GLU A 170 -22.55 9.31 3.07
N THR A 171 -23.36 9.49 2.01
CA THR A 171 -24.45 8.57 1.66
C THR A 171 -23.95 7.18 1.26
N PHE A 172 -22.83 7.11 0.53
CA PHE A 172 -22.33 5.87 -0.09
C PHE A 172 -20.94 5.45 0.40
N LYS A 173 -20.64 5.68 1.68
CA LYS A 173 -19.28 5.52 2.26
C LYS A 173 -18.61 4.16 1.97
N ASN A 174 -19.40 3.11 1.82
CA ASN A 174 -18.94 1.74 1.57
C ASN A 174 -19.29 1.20 0.17
N ASP A 175 -19.96 1.98 -0.67
CA ASP A 175 -20.35 1.55 -2.02
C ASP A 175 -19.27 1.91 -3.04
N LYS A 176 -18.40 0.93 -3.33
CA LYS A 176 -17.22 1.13 -4.18
C LYS A 176 -17.59 1.45 -5.63
N ILE A 177 -18.72 0.95 -6.13
CA ILE A 177 -19.18 1.20 -7.50
C ILE A 177 -19.60 2.65 -7.64
N ILE A 178 -20.40 3.16 -6.70
CA ILE A 178 -20.85 4.56 -6.74
C ILE A 178 -19.66 5.52 -6.58
N LEU A 179 -18.72 5.19 -5.70
CA LEU A 179 -17.50 6.00 -5.57
C LEU A 179 -16.68 5.98 -6.87
N TRP A 180 -16.59 4.86 -7.58
CA TRP A 180 -15.92 4.79 -8.87
C TRP A 180 -16.65 5.61 -9.95
N LEU A 181 -17.99 5.57 -9.99
CA LEU A 181 -18.81 6.36 -10.92
C LEU A 181 -18.57 7.87 -10.78
N LEU A 182 -18.31 8.38 -9.57
CA LEU A 182 -17.99 9.80 -9.35
C LEU A 182 -16.71 10.27 -10.07
N PHE A 183 -15.79 9.35 -10.31
CA PHE A 183 -14.51 9.63 -10.96
C PHE A 183 -14.50 9.27 -12.46
N ASN A 184 -15.55 8.60 -12.97
CA ASN A 184 -15.66 8.22 -14.38
C ASN A 184 -16.70 9.09 -15.13
N SER A 185 -16.22 10.09 -15.88
CA SER A 185 -17.05 11.10 -16.55
C SER A 185 -17.98 10.55 -17.63
N ASN A 186 -17.61 9.44 -18.29
CA ASN A 186 -18.43 8.87 -19.38
C ASN A 186 -19.70 8.19 -18.86
N LEU A 187 -19.62 7.50 -17.72
CA LEU A 187 -20.79 6.88 -17.09
C LEU A 187 -21.63 7.88 -16.31
N PHE A 188 -21.02 8.93 -15.74
CA PHE A 188 -21.77 9.96 -15.03
C PHE A 188 -22.81 10.67 -15.91
N LYS A 189 -22.59 10.77 -17.23
CA LYS A 189 -23.58 11.29 -18.17
C LYS A 189 -24.89 10.50 -18.19
N GLN A 190 -24.84 9.19 -17.91
CA GLN A 190 -26.02 8.31 -17.87
C GLN A 190 -26.87 8.51 -16.60
N VAL A 191 -26.37 9.27 -15.62
CA VAL A 191 -27.06 9.56 -14.35
C VAL A 191 -28.11 10.67 -14.51
N THR A 192 -28.05 11.45 -15.60
CA THR A 192 -28.94 12.59 -15.86
C THR A 192 -30.08 12.20 -16.77
#